data_AF-A0A967HPY3-F1
#
_entry.id   AF-A0A967HPY3-F1
#
_cell.length_a   1.000
_cell.length_b   1.000
_cell.length_c   1.000
_cell.angle_alpha   90.00
_cell.angle_beta   90.00
_cell.angle_gamma   90.00
#
_symmetry.space_group_name_H-M   'P 1'
#
loop_
_entity.id
_entity.type
_entity.pdbx_description
1 polymer ?
#
loop_
_entity_poly.entity_id
_entity_poly.type
_entity_poly.pdbx_seq_one_letter_code
_entity_poly.pdbx_strand_id
1 'polypeptide(L)'
;MRDGGTLVAMNQSSDLVIDALDLPVTNAVAELDRGDFFTGGSIMEVQTDPSHPVMAGMPDRSAVFVQRSPVFEVREGFDGRVLARYQSTGSPLMSGYLLGEEH
;
A
#
# COMPACT_ATOMS: atom_id res chain seq x y z
N MET A 1 -5.89 -31.21 2.28
CA MET A 1 -4.93 -30.31 2.95
C MET A 1 -5.75 -29.31 3.75
N ARG A 2 -5.69 -29.34 5.09
CA ARG A 2 -6.47 -28.45 5.97
C ARG A 2 -5.63 -27.96 7.16
N ASP A 3 -4.35 -27.74 6.91
CA ASP A 3 -3.48 -27.05 7.85
C ASP A 3 -3.26 -25.67 7.27
N GLY A 4 -3.93 -24.65 7.82
CA GLY A 4 -3.81 -23.28 7.35
C GLY A 4 -2.34 -22.83 7.35
N GLY A 5 -2.00 -21.92 6.43
CA GLY A 5 -0.65 -21.35 6.30
C GLY A 5 -0.70 -19.83 6.19
N THR A 6 0.44 -19.18 6.44
CA THR A 6 0.59 -17.73 6.26
C THR A 6 1.23 -17.45 4.91
N LEU A 7 0.52 -16.70 4.07
CA LEU A 7 1.06 -16.13 2.82
C LEU A 7 1.48 -14.70 3.07
N VAL A 8 2.67 -14.33 2.59
CA VAL A 8 3.15 -12.94 2.58
C VAL A 8 3.40 -12.55 1.14
N ALA A 9 2.67 -11.53 0.66
CA ALA A 9 2.90 -10.90 -0.62
C ALA A 9 3.53 -9.52 -0.39
N MET A 10 4.53 -9.19 -1.21
CA MET A 10 5.23 -7.92 -1.16
C MET A 10 5.16 -7.24 -2.51
N ASN A 11 4.85 -5.94 -2.49
CA ASN A 11 4.86 -5.10 -3.69
C ASN A 11 4.01 -5.73 -4.82
N GLN A 12 4.50 -5.79 -6.06
CA GLN A 12 3.75 -6.32 -7.24
C GLN A 12 3.25 -7.77 -7.09
N SER A 13 3.81 -8.58 -6.19
CA SER A 13 3.25 -9.93 -5.94
C SER A 13 1.87 -9.89 -5.28
N SER A 14 1.49 -8.76 -4.68
CA SER A 14 0.17 -8.57 -4.08
C SER A 14 -0.95 -8.58 -5.11
N ASP A 15 -0.73 -8.06 -6.33
CA ASP A 15 -1.76 -8.04 -7.38
C ASP A 15 -2.17 -9.47 -7.75
N LEU A 16 -1.21 -10.38 -7.89
CA LEU A 16 -1.48 -11.80 -8.12
C LEU A 16 -2.31 -12.42 -6.99
N VAL A 17 -2.03 -12.07 -5.72
CA VAL A 17 -2.74 -12.61 -4.56
C VAL A 17 -4.14 -12.03 -4.45
N ILE A 18 -4.31 -10.74 -4.76
CA ILE A 18 -5.61 -10.08 -4.85
C ILE A 18 -6.49 -10.80 -5.87
N ASP A 19 -5.97 -11.04 -7.08
CA ASP A 19 -6.70 -11.69 -8.15
C ASP A 19 -6.99 -13.17 -7.85
N ALA A 20 -5.99 -13.92 -7.38
CA ALA A 20 -6.12 -15.36 -7.17
C ALA A 20 -7.05 -15.74 -6.01
N LEU A 21 -7.21 -14.84 -5.03
CA LEU A 21 -8.04 -15.05 -3.85
C LEU A 21 -9.31 -14.19 -3.83
N ASP A 22 -9.57 -13.42 -4.89
CA ASP A 22 -10.72 -12.50 -5.00
C ASP A 22 -10.83 -11.56 -3.78
N LEU A 23 -9.70 -10.96 -3.39
CA LEU A 23 -9.67 -10.08 -2.22
C LEU A 23 -10.36 -8.74 -2.53
N PRO A 24 -11.15 -8.19 -1.57
CA PRO A 24 -11.79 -6.87 -1.71
C PRO A 24 -10.81 -5.71 -1.49
N VAL A 25 -9.72 -5.70 -2.28
CA VAL A 25 -8.68 -4.66 -2.33
C VAL A 25 -8.38 -4.41 -3.81
N THR A 26 -8.08 -3.17 -4.17
CA THR A 26 -7.67 -2.82 -5.55
C THR A 26 -6.36 -2.07 -5.54
N ASN A 27 -5.62 -2.19 -6.64
CA ASN A 27 -4.51 -1.31 -6.94
C ASN A 27 -5.04 -0.10 -7.74
N ALA A 28 -5.09 1.07 -7.11
CA ALA A 28 -5.66 2.30 -7.68
C ALA A 28 -4.87 2.83 -8.89
N VAL A 29 -3.60 2.44 -9.01
CA VAL A 29 -2.70 2.91 -10.07
C VAL A 29 -2.39 1.81 -11.11
N ALA A 30 -3.11 0.68 -11.09
CA ALA A 30 -2.82 -0.46 -11.96
C ALA A 30 -2.99 -0.16 -13.46
N GLU A 31 -3.99 0.63 -13.81
CA GLU A 31 -4.33 0.97 -15.20
C GLU A 31 -3.79 2.34 -15.64
N LEU A 32 -3.02 3.01 -14.77
CA LEU A 32 -2.46 4.33 -15.08
C LEU A 32 -1.15 4.20 -15.84
N ASP A 33 -0.99 5.03 -16.88
CA ASP A 33 0.27 5.14 -17.59
C ASP A 33 1.28 5.99 -16.79
N ARG A 34 2.56 5.88 -17.16
CA ARG A 34 3.64 6.66 -16.53
C ARG A 34 3.46 8.18 -16.64
N GLY A 35 2.64 8.65 -17.57
CA GLY A 35 2.29 10.07 -17.71
C GLY A 35 1.29 10.56 -16.66
N ASP A 36 0.56 9.64 -16.04
CA ASP A 36 -0.51 9.94 -15.08
C ASP A 36 -0.06 9.62 -13.64
N PHE A 37 0.70 8.54 -13.45
CA PHE A 37 1.29 8.20 -12.15
C PHE A 37 2.76 7.79 -12.26
N PHE A 38 3.64 8.49 -11.55
CA PHE A 38 5.08 8.19 -11.55
C PHE A 38 5.82 8.70 -10.32
N THR A 39 6.60 7.82 -9.69
CA THR A 39 7.44 8.20 -8.53
C THR A 39 8.95 8.17 -8.82
N GLY A 40 9.39 7.35 -9.78
CA GLY A 40 10.82 7.14 -10.06
C GLY A 40 11.64 6.50 -8.93
N GLY A 41 11.03 6.20 -7.79
CA GLY A 41 11.72 5.85 -6.53
C GLY A 41 11.72 7.03 -5.57
N SER A 42 10.82 7.02 -4.59
CA SER A 42 10.60 8.14 -3.67
C SER A 42 10.42 7.67 -2.23
N ILE A 43 10.69 8.58 -1.30
CA ILE A 43 10.36 8.39 0.11
C ILE A 43 9.02 9.07 0.36
N MET A 44 8.07 8.28 0.85
CA MET A 44 6.74 8.75 1.21
C MET A 44 6.51 8.56 2.70
N GLU A 45 5.71 9.42 3.29
CA GLU A 45 5.24 9.25 4.65
C GLU A 45 3.96 8.41 4.67
N VAL A 46 3.85 7.52 5.66
CA VAL A 46 2.63 6.79 5.98
C VAL A 46 2.30 6.95 7.46
N GLN A 47 1.01 6.97 7.78
CA GLN A 47 0.51 6.82 9.14
C GLN A 47 0.39 5.34 9.45
N THR A 48 0.97 4.90 10.56
CA THR A 48 0.94 3.50 11.00
C THR A 48 -0.13 3.29 12.07
N ASP A 49 -0.44 2.03 12.37
CA ASP A 49 -1.26 1.62 13.51
C ASP A 49 -0.42 0.84 14.54
N PRO A 50 0.28 1.52 15.47
CA PRO A 50 1.14 0.87 16.45
C PRO A 50 0.40 0.03 17.50
N SER A 51 -0.93 0.10 17.55
CA SER A 51 -1.74 -0.73 18.45
C SER A 51 -1.77 -2.20 18.02
N HIS A 52 -1.40 -2.50 16.77
CA HIS A 52 -1.31 -3.86 16.27
C HIS A 52 0.06 -4.50 16.59
N PRO A 53 0.13 -5.75 17.06
CA PRO A 53 1.40 -6.39 17.46
C PRO A 53 2.49 -6.43 16.38
N VAL A 54 2.11 -6.51 15.09
CA VAL A 54 3.06 -6.47 13.95
C VAL A 54 3.78 -5.12 13.85
N MET A 55 3.18 -4.04 14.37
CA MET A 55 3.73 -2.68 14.34
C MET A 55 4.39 -2.28 15.67
N ALA A 56 4.68 -3.24 16.57
CA ALA A 56 5.30 -2.93 17.86
C ALA A 56 6.66 -2.21 17.67
N GLY A 57 6.79 -1.03 18.30
CA GLY A 57 7.99 -0.20 18.21
C GLY A 57 8.05 0.73 16.98
N MET A 58 7.07 0.66 16.08
CA MET A 58 6.95 1.62 14.98
C MET A 58 6.43 2.98 15.48
N PRO A 59 6.91 4.10 14.95
CA PRO A 59 6.33 5.42 15.20
C PRO A 59 4.99 5.58 14.47
N ASP A 60 4.11 6.47 14.97
CA ASP A 60 2.80 6.78 14.37
C ASP A 60 2.91 7.27 12.91
N ARG A 61 4.04 7.88 12.54
CA ARG A 61 4.38 8.32 11.19
C ARG A 61 5.73 7.74 10.79
N SER A 62 5.79 7.08 9.64
CA SER A 62 6.99 6.40 9.16
C SER A 62 7.28 6.72 7.69
N ALA A 63 8.57 6.70 7.34
CA ALA A 63 9.03 6.88 5.97
C ALA A 63 9.14 5.52 5.28
N VAL A 64 8.52 5.38 4.11
CA VAL A 64 8.58 4.18 3.27
C VAL A 64 9.19 4.50 1.91
N PHE A 65 9.98 3.57 1.39
CA PHE A 65 10.51 3.68 0.03
C PHE A 65 9.54 3.06 -0.97
N VAL A 66 9.17 3.82 -2.00
CA VAL A 66 8.17 3.46 -3.01
C VAL A 66 8.81 3.50 -4.39
N GLN A 67 8.85 2.36 -5.07
CA GLN A 67 9.39 2.25 -6.42
C GLN A 67 8.62 1.21 -7.22
N ARG A 68 7.88 1.67 -8.24
CA ARG A 68 6.97 0.82 -9.04
C ARG A 68 6.05 -0.05 -8.17
N SER A 69 5.65 0.50 -7.02
CA SER A 69 4.80 -0.20 -6.07
C SER A 69 3.32 0.05 -6.37
N PRO A 70 2.44 -0.95 -6.11
CA PRO A 70 1.00 -0.74 -6.14
C PRO A 70 0.56 0.24 -5.03
N VAL A 71 -0.57 0.92 -5.26
CA VAL A 71 -1.24 1.79 -4.28
C VAL A 71 -2.60 1.16 -3.98
N PHE A 72 -2.84 0.77 -2.73
CA PHE A 72 -4.00 -0.03 -2.39
C PHE A 72 -5.18 0.80 -1.87
N GLU A 73 -6.36 0.51 -2.40
CA GLU A 73 -7.64 0.92 -1.85
C GLU A 73 -8.44 -0.28 -1.37
N VAL A 74 -9.05 -0.14 -0.19
CA VAL A 74 -9.90 -1.16 0.41
C VAL A 74 -11.33 -1.01 -0.12
N ARG A 75 -11.95 -2.12 -0.55
CA ARG A 75 -13.33 -2.15 -1.04
C ARG A 75 -14.30 -2.62 0.04
N GLU A 76 -15.60 -2.46 -0.25
CA GLU A 76 -16.67 -3.02 0.58
C GLU A 76 -16.49 -4.54 0.75
N GLY A 77 -16.73 -5.03 1.97
CA GLY A 77 -16.57 -6.45 2.30
C GLY A 77 -15.14 -6.85 2.72
N PHE A 78 -14.19 -5.92 2.82
CA PHE A 78 -12.86 -6.22 3.35
C PHE A 78 -12.88 -6.64 4.82
N ASP A 79 -12.55 -7.91 5.03
CA ASP A 79 -12.32 -8.50 6.35
C ASP A 79 -10.82 -8.61 6.62
N GLY A 80 -10.23 -7.48 7.02
CA GLY A 80 -8.81 -7.38 7.32
C GLY A 80 -8.47 -6.10 8.07
N ARG A 81 -7.18 -5.88 8.34
CA ARG A 81 -6.71 -4.68 9.05
C ARG A 81 -5.65 -3.94 8.26
N VAL A 82 -5.90 -2.66 7.97
CA VAL A 82 -4.92 -1.75 7.37
C VAL A 82 -3.98 -1.25 8.45
N LEU A 83 -2.71 -1.64 8.39
CA LEU A 83 -1.71 -1.31 9.40
C LEU A 83 -0.89 -0.04 9.08
N ALA A 84 -0.91 0.40 7.82
CA ALA A 84 -0.32 1.65 7.39
C ALA A 84 -1.13 2.24 6.23
N ARG A 85 -1.27 3.57 6.18
CA ARG A 85 -2.00 4.29 5.14
C ARG A 85 -1.34 5.62 4.82
N TYR A 86 -1.48 6.10 3.60
CA TYR A 86 -1.19 7.50 3.27
C TYR A 86 -2.21 8.42 3.95
N GLN A 87 -1.83 9.67 4.22
CA GLN A 87 -2.79 10.64 4.75
C GLN A 87 -3.90 10.93 3.71
N SER A 88 -5.08 11.30 4.20
CA SER A 88 -6.24 11.59 3.34
C SER A 88 -6.16 12.91 2.58
N THR A 89 -5.22 13.79 2.91
CA THR A 89 -5.11 15.13 2.33
C THR A 89 -3.66 15.57 2.21
N GLY A 90 -3.31 16.16 1.08
CA GLY A 90 -1.97 16.69 0.80
C GLY A 90 -0.96 15.61 0.43
N SER A 91 0.19 16.03 -0.12
CA SER A 91 1.22 15.12 -0.65
C SER A 91 1.89 14.28 0.43
N PRO A 92 2.02 12.94 0.25
CA PRO A 92 2.82 12.09 1.13
C PRO A 92 4.32 12.18 0.82
N LEU A 93 4.73 12.92 -0.21
CA LEU A 93 6.12 12.99 -0.65
C LEU A 93 7.02 13.65 0.40
N MET A 94 7.98 12.89 0.92
CA MET A 94 9.05 13.42 1.78
C MET A 94 10.31 13.75 0.97
N SER A 95 10.63 12.93 -0.02
CA SER A 95 11.81 13.10 -0.87
C SER A 95 11.66 12.35 -2.19
N GLY A 96 12.20 12.91 -3.27
CA GLY A 96 12.11 12.34 -4.62
C GLY A 96 11.09 13.08 -5.48
N TYR A 97 10.33 12.33 -6.26
CA TYR A 97 9.32 12.84 -7.18
C TYR A 97 8.01 12.06 -7.06
N LEU A 98 6.88 12.74 -7.24
CA LEU A 98 5.56 12.12 -7.28
C LEU A 98 4.70 12.89 -8.28
N LEU A 99 4.20 12.15 -9.28
CA LEU A 99 3.22 12.57 -10.26
C LEU A 99 1.96 11.75 -10.03
N GLY A 100 0.78 12.39 -10.07
CA GLY A 100 -0.52 11.76 -9.81
C GLY A 100 -0.79 11.61 -8.30
N GLU A 101 -0.60 12.67 -7.52
CA GLU A 101 -0.79 12.65 -6.05
C GLU A 101 -2.25 12.44 -5.62
N GLU A 102 -3.20 12.64 -6.54
CA GLU A 102 -4.63 12.45 -6.34
C GLU A 102 -5.09 10.98 -6.40
N HIS A 103 -4.21 10.07 -6.81
CA HIS A 103 -4.48 8.64 -7.01
C HIS A 103 -4.05 7.75 -5.84
#